data_AF-A0A2R3P7Q7-F1
#
_entry.id   AF-A0A2R3P7Q7-F1
#
_cell.length_a   1.000
_cell.length_b   1.000
_cell.length_c   1.000
_cell.angle_alpha   90.00
_cell.angle_beta   90.00
_cell.angle_gamma   90.00
#
_symmetry.space_group_name_H-M   'P 1'
#
loop_
_entity.id
_entity.type
_entity.pdbx_description
1 polymer ?
#
loop_
_entity_poly.entity_id
_entity_poly.type
_entity_poly.pdbx_seq_one_letter_code
_entity_poly.pdbx_strand_id
1 'polypeptide(L)'
;MKKLLSILGAVGLTATGASVAVSCSNPTDPGDKAITIANVEKAVGTDIKDLKDLDAVNTALTAKLKDTKDETLKGIKSLTAALKVDSKTNVTVTAVAKDGYKLDKTTFDIEGAIKAEGEVTPPEDTRKDITGLTAEALKLEVSNETTKENVLAALNTHFELEGDAKLVLSTDVTIEIVPAEETTDGTITIAVVEGSTKVKGTNVVLTIAKVTPPEDTRKDITGLTAEALKLEVSNETTKENVLAALNTHFELEGDAILVLSTDVTIEIVPAEETTDGTITIAVVEGSTKVKGTNVVLTIAKTGTE
;
A
#
# COMPACT_ATOMS: atom_id res chain seq x y z
N MET A 1 -23.08 92.62 -34.70
CA MET A 1 -23.91 93.82 -34.43
C MET A 1 -25.08 93.41 -33.54
N LYS A 2 -25.37 94.26 -32.52
CA LYS A 2 -26.66 94.47 -31.85
C LYS A 2 -27.33 93.23 -31.24
N LYS A 3 -27.24 92.98 -29.92
CA LYS A 3 -27.92 93.69 -28.81
C LYS A 3 -29.41 93.96 -29.08
N LEU A 4 -30.17 93.60 -28.03
CA LEU A 4 -31.48 94.11 -27.61
C LEU A 4 -32.68 93.48 -28.32
N LEU A 5 -33.85 93.30 -27.71
CA LEU A 5 -34.40 93.28 -26.35
C LEU A 5 -35.92 93.38 -26.61
N SER A 6 -36.73 92.99 -25.63
CA SER A 6 -38.12 93.45 -25.48
C SER A 6 -39.16 92.79 -26.40
N ILE A 7 -40.13 92.11 -25.81
CA ILE A 7 -41.40 92.77 -25.48
C ILE A 7 -42.10 92.01 -24.36
N LEU A 8 -42.51 92.82 -23.40
CA LEU A 8 -43.26 92.54 -22.20
C LEU A 8 -44.75 92.64 -22.52
N GLY A 9 -45.56 91.72 -21.99
CA GLY A 9 -46.89 92.04 -21.45
C GLY A 9 -48.13 91.74 -22.30
N ALA A 10 -48.94 90.78 -21.81
CA ALA A 10 -50.40 90.79 -21.77
C ALA A 10 -50.86 89.61 -20.87
N VAL A 11 -50.86 89.78 -19.55
CA VAL A 11 -52.05 89.90 -18.68
C VAL A 11 -53.24 89.00 -19.06
N GLY A 12 -53.61 88.12 -18.12
CA GLY A 12 -55.02 87.95 -17.73
C GLY A 12 -55.77 86.69 -18.16
N LEU A 13 -55.75 85.69 -17.26
CA LEU A 13 -56.91 84.90 -16.79
C LEU A 13 -58.04 84.56 -17.78
N THR A 14 -58.32 83.25 -17.91
CA THR A 14 -59.58 82.67 -17.39
C THR A 14 -59.42 81.18 -17.14
N ALA A 15 -59.97 80.76 -16.01
CA ALA A 15 -59.94 79.42 -15.46
C ALA A 15 -61.00 78.50 -16.09
N THR A 16 -60.68 77.21 -16.21
CA THR A 16 -61.51 76.00 -15.98
C THR A 16 -60.82 74.82 -16.68
N GLY A 17 -60.60 73.64 -16.10
CA GLY A 17 -60.89 73.13 -14.76
C GLY A 17 -59.80 72.15 -14.34
N ALA A 18 -59.59 72.06 -13.03
CA ALA A 18 -58.71 71.10 -12.42
C ALA A 18 -59.18 69.66 -12.69
N SER A 19 -58.23 68.78 -12.93
CA SER A 19 -58.03 67.64 -12.03
C SER A 19 -56.56 67.28 -12.07
N VAL A 20 -55.75 68.13 -11.45
CA VAL A 20 -54.58 67.62 -10.77
C VAL A 20 -55.16 66.70 -9.69
N ALA A 21 -55.01 65.39 -9.84
CA ALA A 21 -55.09 64.51 -8.69
C ALA A 21 -53.86 64.83 -7.82
N VAL A 22 -53.93 65.96 -7.11
CA VAL A 22 -53.27 66.08 -5.82
C VAL A 22 -54.05 65.11 -4.96
N SER A 23 -53.60 63.84 -4.96
CA SER A 23 -53.89 62.97 -3.85
C SER A 23 -53.29 63.71 -2.66
N CYS A 24 -54.15 64.36 -1.88
CA CYS A 24 -53.85 64.68 -0.51
C CYS A 24 -53.43 63.34 0.10
N SER A 25 -52.12 63.12 0.25
CA SER A 25 -51.62 62.14 1.18
C SER A 25 -52.37 62.40 2.47
N ASN A 26 -53.12 61.40 2.90
CA ASN A 26 -53.66 61.33 4.23
C ASN A 26 -52.48 61.66 5.17
N PRO A 27 -52.57 62.59 6.12
CA PRO A 27 -51.47 62.84 7.07
C PRO A 27 -51.14 61.60 7.92
N THR A 28 -51.93 60.54 7.79
CA THR A 28 -51.75 59.21 8.38
C THR A 28 -51.10 58.16 7.45
N ASP A 29 -50.80 58.47 6.18
CA ASP A 29 -50.02 57.57 5.31
C ASP A 29 -49.11 58.36 4.33
N PRO A 30 -47.84 58.60 4.70
CA PRO A 30 -46.88 59.37 3.90
C PRO A 30 -46.33 58.60 2.68
N GLY A 31 -46.81 57.39 2.41
CA GLY A 31 -46.22 56.49 1.42
C GLY A 31 -44.96 55.80 1.97
N ASP A 32 -44.75 54.55 1.54
CA ASP A 32 -43.64 53.74 2.05
C ASP A 32 -42.27 54.34 1.74
N LYS A 33 -41.41 54.45 2.75
CA LYS A 33 -40.00 54.80 2.59
C LYS A 33 -39.24 53.65 1.93
N ALA A 34 -38.58 53.93 0.82
CA ALA A 34 -37.80 52.92 0.10
C ALA A 34 -36.50 52.56 0.84
N ILE A 35 -36.21 51.27 0.96
CA ILE A 35 -34.94 50.69 1.44
C ILE A 35 -34.43 49.72 0.37
N THR A 36 -33.12 49.73 0.11
CA THR A 36 -32.49 48.75 -0.78
C THR A 36 -31.88 47.61 0.03
N ILE A 37 -32.00 46.36 -0.46
CA ILE A 37 -31.43 45.19 0.22
C ILE A 37 -29.91 45.28 0.32
N ALA A 38 -29.24 45.92 -0.64
CA ALA A 38 -27.79 46.16 -0.60
C ALA A 38 -27.38 47.03 0.59
N ASN A 39 -28.21 48.01 0.97
CA ASN A 39 -27.95 48.80 2.18
C ASN A 39 -28.19 47.98 3.45
N VAL A 40 -29.16 47.05 3.44
CA VAL A 40 -29.40 46.12 4.55
C VAL A 40 -28.21 45.17 4.71
N GLU A 41 -27.73 44.57 3.63
CA GLU A 41 -26.54 43.70 3.62
C GLU A 41 -25.30 44.45 4.14
N LYS A 42 -25.07 45.68 3.66
CA LYS A 42 -23.99 46.54 4.15
C LYS A 42 -24.10 46.87 5.64
N ALA A 43 -25.32 47.12 6.14
CA ALA A 43 -25.55 47.45 7.55
C ALA A 43 -25.45 46.22 8.48
N VAL A 44 -25.79 45.03 7.99
CA VAL A 44 -25.49 43.76 8.69
C VAL A 44 -23.97 43.59 8.82
N GLY A 45 -23.23 43.93 7.77
CA GLY A 45 -21.77 43.98 7.77
C GLY A 45 -21.12 42.59 7.79
N THR A 46 -19.81 42.55 8.02
CA THR A 46 -18.99 41.31 7.96
C THR A 46 -19.00 40.49 9.25
N ASP A 47 -19.82 40.88 10.23
CA ASP A 47 -19.82 40.25 11.57
C ASP A 47 -20.54 38.89 11.59
N ILE A 48 -21.27 38.57 10.52
CA ILE A 48 -21.92 37.26 10.32
C ILE A 48 -20.96 36.36 9.53
N LYS A 49 -19.92 35.87 10.20
CA LYS A 49 -18.90 34.99 9.60
C LYS A 49 -18.39 33.97 10.61
N ASP A 50 -18.11 32.76 10.15
CA ASP A 50 -17.50 31.67 10.93
C ASP A 50 -18.25 31.35 12.24
N LEU A 51 -19.58 31.50 12.23
CA LEU A 51 -20.42 31.20 13.39
C LEU A 51 -20.64 29.70 13.54
N LYS A 52 -20.95 29.25 14.75
CA LYS A 52 -21.01 27.82 15.09
C LYS A 52 -22.03 27.04 14.24
N ASP A 53 -23.22 27.60 14.04
CA ASP A 53 -24.37 26.94 13.43
C ASP A 53 -25.38 28.00 12.95
N LEU A 54 -26.46 27.55 12.29
CA LEU A 54 -27.52 28.42 11.78
C LEU A 54 -28.25 29.19 12.90
N ASP A 55 -28.34 28.63 14.09
CA ASP A 55 -28.97 29.29 15.25
C ASP A 55 -28.13 30.46 15.75
N ALA A 56 -26.80 30.31 15.77
CA ALA A 56 -25.87 31.39 16.07
C ALA A 56 -25.95 32.52 15.04
N VAL A 57 -26.09 32.19 13.75
CA VAL A 57 -26.32 33.18 12.67
C VAL A 57 -27.61 33.97 12.92
N ASN A 58 -28.73 33.28 13.17
CA ASN A 58 -30.03 33.92 13.42
C ASN A 58 -30.03 34.76 14.71
N THR A 59 -29.30 34.33 15.74
CA THR A 59 -29.11 35.09 16.98
C THR A 59 -28.34 36.38 16.72
N ALA A 60 -27.25 36.33 15.95
CA ALA A 60 -26.44 37.50 15.61
C ALA A 60 -27.22 38.49 14.72
N LEU A 61 -27.99 38.01 13.75
CA LEU A 61 -28.88 38.84 12.92
C LEU A 61 -29.96 39.53 13.76
N THR A 62 -30.55 38.83 14.73
CA THR A 62 -31.52 39.42 15.65
C THR A 62 -30.89 40.50 16.52
N ALA A 63 -29.66 40.28 16.99
CA ALA A 63 -28.91 41.27 17.77
C ALA A 63 -28.62 42.55 16.97
N LYS A 64 -28.41 42.46 15.65
CA LYS A 64 -28.21 43.63 14.76
C LYS A 64 -29.43 44.55 14.69
N LEU A 65 -30.63 44.02 14.90
CA LEU A 65 -31.86 44.81 14.89
C LEU A 65 -32.17 45.41 16.27
N LYS A 66 -31.72 44.75 17.35
CA LYS A 66 -31.90 45.22 18.72
C LYS A 66 -30.97 46.41 18.98
N ASP A 67 -31.55 47.55 19.37
CA ASP A 67 -30.82 48.78 19.72
C ASP A 67 -29.97 49.37 18.57
N THR A 68 -30.37 49.13 17.32
CA THR A 68 -29.64 49.60 16.14
C THR A 68 -29.63 51.13 16.03
N LYS A 69 -28.45 51.69 15.74
CA LYS A 69 -28.26 53.11 15.37
C LYS A 69 -28.26 53.31 13.85
N ASP A 70 -28.29 52.24 13.07
CA ASP A 70 -28.30 52.32 11.62
C ASP A 70 -29.71 52.68 11.11
N GLU A 71 -29.81 53.77 10.35
CA GLU A 71 -31.09 54.27 9.84
C GLU A 71 -31.77 53.30 8.87
N THR A 72 -31.01 52.43 8.19
CA THR A 72 -31.53 51.38 7.32
C THR A 72 -32.17 50.27 8.15
N LEU A 73 -31.46 49.77 9.16
CA LEU A 73 -31.95 48.67 10.01
C LEU A 73 -33.14 49.08 10.88
N LYS A 74 -33.34 50.37 11.17
CA LYS A 74 -34.56 50.87 11.84
C LYS A 74 -35.83 50.55 11.08
N GLY A 75 -35.78 50.49 9.75
CA GLY A 75 -36.92 50.15 8.89
C GLY A 75 -37.13 48.65 8.66
N ILE A 76 -36.29 47.79 9.26
CA ILE A 76 -36.37 46.34 9.15
C ILE A 76 -37.07 45.76 10.39
N LYS A 77 -38.09 44.93 10.15
CA LYS A 77 -38.87 44.21 11.18
C LYS A 77 -38.15 42.94 11.63
N SER A 78 -37.60 42.17 10.68
CA SER A 78 -36.88 40.94 10.99
C SER A 78 -35.86 40.59 9.92
N LEU A 79 -34.83 39.86 10.34
CA LEU A 79 -33.83 39.20 9.50
C LEU A 79 -33.79 37.72 9.91
N THR A 80 -33.93 36.81 8.95
CA THR A 80 -33.90 35.37 9.22
C THR A 80 -33.06 34.67 8.16
N ALA A 81 -32.08 33.90 8.61
CA ALA A 81 -31.20 33.10 7.77
C ALA A 81 -31.70 31.66 7.66
N ALA A 82 -31.58 31.12 6.45
CA ALA A 82 -31.64 29.69 6.17
C ALA A 82 -30.36 29.25 5.44
N LEU A 83 -29.98 27.98 5.53
CA LEU A 83 -28.87 27.44 4.75
C LEU A 83 -29.17 27.61 3.25
N LYS A 84 -28.16 28.08 2.51
CA LYS A 84 -28.24 28.14 1.05
C LYS A 84 -28.24 26.71 0.50
N VAL A 85 -29.00 26.48 -0.56
CA VAL A 85 -29.03 25.18 -1.24
C VAL A 85 -27.60 24.73 -1.60
N ASP A 86 -27.31 23.45 -1.38
CA ASP A 86 -26.00 22.84 -1.63
C ASP A 86 -24.82 23.45 -0.87
N SER A 87 -25.07 24.19 0.23
CA SER A 87 -24.03 24.74 1.10
C SER A 87 -24.19 24.32 2.56
N LYS A 88 -23.07 24.04 3.22
CA LYS A 88 -22.98 23.83 4.67
C LYS A 88 -22.56 25.10 5.44
N THR A 89 -22.05 26.10 4.73
CA THR A 89 -21.39 27.28 5.33
C THR A 89 -22.06 28.60 4.95
N ASN A 90 -22.73 28.65 3.79
CA ASN A 90 -23.38 29.84 3.27
C ASN A 90 -24.85 29.86 3.66
N VAL A 91 -25.38 31.06 3.91
CA VAL A 91 -26.79 31.26 4.26
C VAL A 91 -27.44 32.27 3.34
N THR A 92 -28.74 32.13 3.13
CA THR A 92 -29.60 33.14 2.51
C THR A 92 -30.40 33.81 3.61
N VAL A 93 -30.28 35.13 3.72
CA VAL A 93 -31.00 35.96 4.70
C VAL A 93 -32.23 36.55 4.04
N THR A 94 -33.38 36.43 4.72
CA THR A 94 -34.65 37.06 4.35
C THR A 94 -34.93 38.23 5.28
N ALA A 95 -35.15 39.42 4.70
CA ALA A 95 -35.50 40.64 5.38
C ALA A 95 -37.00 40.95 5.22
N VAL A 96 -37.63 41.40 6.31
CA VAL A 96 -39.01 41.89 6.32
C VAL A 96 -38.99 43.35 6.73
N ALA A 97 -39.61 44.24 5.96
CA ALA A 97 -39.73 45.65 6.28
C ALA A 97 -40.77 45.90 7.38
N LYS A 98 -40.65 47.01 8.13
CA LYS A 98 -41.72 47.53 8.99
C LYS A 98 -42.78 48.25 8.16
N ASP A 99 -43.96 48.45 8.74
CA ASP A 99 -45.04 49.22 8.11
C ASP A 99 -44.54 50.65 7.80
N GLY A 100 -44.87 51.16 6.61
CA GLY A 100 -44.36 52.44 6.10
C GLY A 100 -42.97 52.35 5.46
N TYR A 101 -42.45 51.15 5.22
CA TYR A 101 -41.20 50.90 4.47
C TYR A 101 -41.38 49.85 3.38
N LYS A 102 -40.65 50.01 2.27
CA LYS A 102 -40.67 49.08 1.14
C LYS A 102 -39.26 48.67 0.74
N LEU A 103 -39.05 47.35 0.61
CA LEU A 103 -37.82 46.76 0.09
C LEU A 103 -37.89 46.57 -1.43
N ASP A 104 -36.78 46.83 -2.12
CA ASP A 104 -36.59 46.50 -3.53
C ASP A 104 -36.46 44.98 -3.79
N LYS A 105 -35.84 44.27 -2.84
CA LYS A 105 -35.69 42.82 -2.79
C LYS A 105 -35.71 42.35 -1.33
N THR A 106 -36.14 41.12 -1.09
CA THR A 106 -36.30 40.58 0.27
C THR A 106 -35.15 39.70 0.73
N THR A 107 -34.20 39.34 -0.13
CA THR A 107 -33.13 38.38 0.20
C THR A 107 -31.75 38.78 -0.31
N PHE A 108 -30.73 38.39 0.46
CA PHE A 108 -29.31 38.45 0.12
C PHE A 108 -28.58 37.25 0.73
N ASP A 109 -27.40 36.92 0.19
CA ASP A 109 -26.61 35.78 0.65
C ASP A 109 -25.41 36.24 1.48
N ILE A 110 -25.04 35.43 2.48
CA ILE A 110 -23.81 35.61 3.25
C ILE A 110 -22.96 34.35 3.08
N GLU A 111 -21.80 34.52 2.44
CA GLU A 111 -20.82 33.46 2.26
C GLU A 111 -20.00 33.24 3.54
N GLY A 112 -19.75 31.99 3.91
CA GLY A 112 -18.96 31.64 5.10
C GLY A 112 -19.60 32.08 6.42
N ALA A 113 -20.92 32.23 6.48
CA ALA A 113 -21.64 32.60 7.70
C ALA A 113 -21.47 31.58 8.82
N ILE A 114 -21.41 30.29 8.47
CA ILE A 114 -21.18 29.17 9.39
C ILE A 114 -19.77 28.63 9.18
N LYS A 115 -19.07 28.39 10.29
CA LYS A 115 -17.72 27.82 10.31
C LYS A 115 -17.77 26.46 9.60
N ALA A 116 -16.92 26.30 8.60
CA ALA A 116 -16.72 24.98 8.00
C ALA A 116 -16.29 24.02 9.11
N GLU A 117 -17.05 22.92 9.27
CA GLU A 117 -16.54 21.78 10.02
C GLU A 117 -15.24 21.39 9.32
N GLY A 118 -14.12 21.58 10.02
CA GLY A 118 -12.84 21.09 9.52
C GLY A 118 -13.03 19.60 9.22
N GLU A 119 -12.52 19.14 8.08
CA GLU A 119 -12.38 17.71 7.86
C GLU A 119 -11.73 17.13 9.11
N VAL A 120 -12.50 16.33 9.86
CA VAL A 120 -11.95 15.53 10.92
C VAL A 120 -11.16 14.47 10.17
N THR A 121 -9.88 14.75 9.91
CA THR A 121 -8.94 13.71 9.49
C THR A 121 -9.09 12.62 10.54
N PRO A 122 -9.45 11.38 10.17
CA PRO A 122 -9.44 10.29 11.12
C PRO A 122 -8.06 10.29 11.80
N PRO A 123 -7.98 10.03 13.11
CA PRO A 123 -6.69 9.98 13.79
C PRO A 123 -5.77 9.08 12.98
N GLU A 124 -4.61 9.63 12.60
CA GLU A 124 -3.63 8.90 11.81
C GLU A 124 -3.33 7.58 12.54
N ASP A 125 -3.50 6.45 11.84
CA ASP A 125 -3.20 5.15 12.41
C ASP A 125 -1.69 5.04 12.56
N THR A 126 -1.21 5.35 13.77
CA THR A 126 0.20 5.44 14.15
C THR A 126 0.91 4.09 14.25
N ARG A 127 0.18 2.98 14.04
CA ARG A 127 0.77 1.65 14.02
C ARG A 127 1.76 1.51 12.87
N LYS A 128 2.83 0.77 13.13
CA LYS A 128 3.89 0.47 12.16
C LYS A 128 3.34 -0.48 11.09
N ASP A 129 3.52 -0.14 9.82
CA ASP A 129 3.03 -0.95 8.72
C ASP A 129 4.10 -1.97 8.30
N ILE A 130 3.77 -3.26 8.32
CA ILE A 130 4.69 -4.32 7.89
C ILE A 130 4.58 -4.62 6.39
N THR A 131 3.59 -4.04 5.68
CA THR A 131 3.30 -4.37 4.29
C THR A 131 4.51 -4.17 3.39
N GLY A 132 4.85 -5.19 2.61
CA GLY A 132 5.90 -5.11 1.59
C GLY A 132 7.33 -5.10 2.15
N LEU A 133 7.53 -5.37 3.45
CA LEU A 133 8.88 -5.55 3.98
C LEU A 133 9.60 -6.70 3.28
N THR A 134 10.89 -6.48 3.03
CA THR A 134 11.79 -7.48 2.43
C THR A 134 12.88 -7.85 3.42
N ALA A 135 13.56 -8.98 3.19
CA ALA A 135 14.70 -9.40 4.01
C ALA A 135 15.80 -8.33 4.03
N GLU A 136 16.03 -7.65 2.91
CA GLU A 136 16.99 -6.54 2.79
C GLU A 136 16.56 -5.32 3.62
N ALA A 137 15.28 -4.93 3.58
CA ALA A 137 14.75 -3.84 4.40
C ALA A 137 14.87 -4.14 5.91
N LEU A 138 14.73 -5.41 6.28
CA LEU A 138 14.93 -5.91 7.65
C LEU A 138 16.40 -6.13 8.01
N LYS A 139 17.32 -6.03 7.05
CA LYS A 139 18.75 -6.39 7.20
C LYS A 139 18.92 -7.78 7.83
N LEU A 140 18.07 -8.71 7.41
CA LEU A 140 18.01 -10.07 7.93
C LEU A 140 18.58 -11.03 6.88
N GLU A 141 19.62 -11.77 7.25
CA GLU A 141 20.07 -12.93 6.47
C GLU A 141 19.12 -14.11 6.73
N VAL A 142 18.42 -14.52 5.67
CA VAL A 142 17.40 -15.56 5.73
C VAL A 142 18.00 -16.90 5.35
N SER A 143 17.94 -17.89 6.26
CA SER A 143 18.44 -19.24 6.09
C SER A 143 17.60 -20.24 6.89
N ASN A 144 17.91 -21.54 6.78
CA ASN A 144 17.28 -22.58 7.62
C ASN A 144 17.60 -22.43 9.11
N GLU A 145 18.60 -21.63 9.47
CA GLU A 145 18.96 -21.33 10.86
C GLU A 145 18.21 -20.10 11.41
N THR A 146 17.47 -19.36 10.56
CA THR A 146 16.71 -18.20 11.01
C THR A 146 15.61 -18.62 11.98
N THR A 147 15.62 -18.01 13.17
CA THR A 147 14.61 -18.26 14.21
C THR A 147 13.52 -17.17 14.22
N LYS A 148 12.40 -17.44 14.90
CA LYS A 148 11.34 -16.44 15.09
C LYS A 148 11.86 -15.23 15.86
N GLU A 149 12.77 -15.43 16.79
CA GLU A 149 13.44 -14.40 17.57
C GLU A 149 14.32 -13.51 16.70
N ASN A 150 15.04 -14.07 15.71
CA ASN A 150 15.81 -13.27 14.76
C ASN A 150 14.91 -12.34 13.94
N VAL A 151 13.80 -12.87 13.42
CA VAL A 151 12.83 -12.10 12.64
C VAL A 151 12.17 -11.02 13.51
N LEU A 152 11.77 -11.36 14.74
CA LEU A 152 11.19 -10.41 15.68
C LEU A 152 12.18 -9.29 16.07
N ALA A 153 13.45 -9.64 16.29
CA ALA A 153 14.50 -8.67 16.56
C ALA A 153 14.74 -7.73 15.36
N ALA A 154 14.73 -8.28 14.15
CA ALA A 154 14.87 -7.50 12.92
C ALA A 154 13.69 -6.52 12.74
N LEU A 155 12.45 -6.96 12.99
CA LEU A 155 11.26 -6.09 12.97
C LEU A 155 11.35 -4.97 14.01
N ASN A 156 11.72 -5.30 15.25
CA ASN A 156 11.88 -4.29 16.31
C ASN A 156 12.98 -3.27 15.97
N THR A 157 14.08 -3.74 15.39
CA THR A 157 15.18 -2.86 14.95
C THR A 157 14.74 -1.96 13.79
N HIS A 158 14.06 -2.52 12.79
CA HIS A 158 13.57 -1.77 11.63
C HIS A 158 12.59 -0.65 12.01
N PHE A 159 11.73 -0.90 13.00
CA PHE A 159 10.76 0.09 13.49
C PHE A 159 11.25 0.94 14.67
N GLU A 160 12.50 0.77 15.09
CA GLU A 160 13.12 1.49 16.22
C GLU A 160 12.32 1.33 17.54
N LEU A 161 11.85 0.10 17.80
CA LEU A 161 11.03 -0.23 18.97
C LEU A 161 11.89 -0.73 20.14
N GLU A 162 11.77 -0.08 21.30
CA GLU A 162 12.52 -0.42 22.51
C GLU A 162 11.60 -0.66 23.72
N GLY A 163 12.12 -1.40 24.71
CA GLY A 163 11.40 -1.66 25.97
C GLY A 163 10.02 -2.30 25.77
N ASP A 164 8.99 -1.67 26.35
CA ASP A 164 7.58 -2.07 26.29
C ASP A 164 6.94 -1.83 24.91
N ALA A 165 7.55 -1.00 24.07
CA ALA A 165 7.13 -0.80 22.68
C ALA A 165 7.51 -1.97 21.76
N LYS A 166 8.42 -2.87 22.18
CA LYS A 166 8.81 -4.04 21.38
C LYS A 166 7.61 -4.91 21.02
N LEU A 167 7.62 -5.44 19.80
CA LEU A 167 6.63 -6.41 19.32
C LEU A 167 6.75 -7.71 20.12
N VAL A 168 5.59 -8.30 20.40
CA VAL A 168 5.47 -9.57 21.11
C VAL A 168 4.82 -10.61 20.20
N LEU A 169 5.43 -11.80 20.13
CA LEU A 169 4.89 -12.92 19.36
C LEU A 169 3.49 -13.30 19.84
N SER A 170 2.59 -13.60 18.91
CA SER A 170 1.18 -13.95 19.15
C SER A 170 0.31 -12.83 19.73
N THR A 171 0.87 -11.66 20.05
CA THR A 171 0.13 -10.45 20.43
C THR A 171 0.13 -9.42 19.31
N ASP A 172 1.30 -9.20 18.69
CA ASP A 172 1.48 -8.22 17.64
C ASP A 172 1.66 -8.87 16.27
N VAL A 173 2.50 -9.91 16.23
CA VAL A 173 2.79 -10.67 15.01
C VAL A 173 2.85 -12.17 15.29
N THR A 174 2.48 -12.97 14.30
CA THR A 174 2.81 -14.40 14.25
C THR A 174 3.87 -14.63 13.20
N ILE A 175 4.81 -15.54 13.50
CA ILE A 175 5.90 -15.92 12.60
C ILE A 175 5.85 -17.42 12.41
N GLU A 176 5.72 -17.84 11.17
CA GLU A 176 5.75 -19.23 10.74
C GLU A 176 6.95 -19.43 9.83
N ILE A 177 7.72 -20.51 10.07
CA ILE A 177 8.92 -20.82 9.32
C ILE A 177 8.76 -22.23 8.76
N VAL A 178 8.81 -22.32 7.43
CA VAL A 178 8.89 -23.57 6.69
C VAL A 178 10.31 -23.64 6.15
N PRO A 179 11.14 -24.60 6.62
CA PRO A 179 12.53 -24.70 6.16
C PRO A 179 12.59 -25.03 4.67
N ALA A 180 13.69 -24.62 4.04
CA ALA A 180 14.01 -24.98 2.67
C ALA A 180 14.57 -26.42 2.61
N GLU A 181 14.23 -27.13 1.55
CA GLU A 181 14.73 -28.48 1.23
C GLU A 181 15.70 -28.43 0.05
N GLU A 182 16.23 -29.59 -0.37
CA GLU A 182 17.22 -29.65 -1.46
C GLU A 182 16.68 -29.13 -2.81
N THR A 183 15.38 -29.30 -3.02
CA THR A 183 14.73 -29.00 -4.30
C THR A 183 13.68 -27.89 -4.20
N THR A 184 13.33 -27.47 -2.98
CA THR A 184 12.21 -26.57 -2.72
C THR A 184 12.64 -25.45 -1.78
N ASP A 185 12.34 -24.21 -2.16
CA ASP A 185 12.59 -23.05 -1.30
C ASP A 185 11.71 -23.10 -0.05
N GLY A 186 12.26 -22.64 1.08
CA GLY A 186 11.55 -22.44 2.32
C GLY A 186 10.91 -21.06 2.40
N THR A 187 10.11 -20.83 3.43
CA THR A 187 9.45 -19.54 3.64
C THR A 187 9.44 -19.13 5.11
N ILE A 188 9.50 -17.82 5.34
CA ILE A 188 9.17 -17.19 6.61
C ILE A 188 7.96 -16.30 6.38
N THR A 189 6.84 -16.62 7.01
CA THR A 189 5.61 -15.84 6.94
C THR A 189 5.44 -15.04 8.22
N ILE A 190 5.32 -13.71 8.08
CA ILE A 190 5.04 -12.77 9.17
C ILE A 190 3.63 -12.25 8.94
N ALA A 191 2.74 -12.46 9.90
CA ALA A 191 1.37 -11.96 9.86
C ALA A 191 1.08 -11.06 11.06
N VAL A 192 0.28 -10.02 10.86
CA VAL A 192 -0.20 -9.18 11.96
C VAL A 192 -1.30 -9.92 12.72
N VAL A 193 -1.21 -9.91 14.05
CA VAL A 193 -2.26 -10.45 14.91
C VAL A 193 -3.44 -9.47 14.93
N GLU A 194 -4.65 -10.00 14.77
CA GLU A 194 -5.87 -9.20 14.86
C GLU A 194 -5.95 -8.47 16.20
N GLY A 195 -6.18 -7.16 16.16
CA GLY A 195 -6.22 -6.32 17.36
C GLY A 195 -4.86 -5.81 17.85
N SER A 196 -3.75 -6.08 17.15
CA SER A 196 -2.47 -5.44 17.49
C SER A 196 -2.60 -3.91 17.50
N THR A 197 -2.14 -3.32 18.59
CA THR A 197 -2.08 -1.87 18.79
C THR A 197 -0.75 -1.26 18.34
N LYS A 198 0.20 -2.08 17.88
CA LYS A 198 1.56 -1.65 17.49
C LYS A 198 1.82 -1.74 16.00
N VAL A 199 1.26 -2.75 15.33
CA VAL A 199 1.48 -3.01 13.90
C VAL A 199 0.19 -3.19 13.12
N LYS A 200 0.28 -2.95 11.81
CA LYS A 200 -0.78 -3.15 10.81
C LYS A 200 -0.15 -3.64 9.50
N GLY A 201 -0.99 -4.00 8.54
CA GLY A 201 -0.56 -4.35 7.19
C GLY A 201 -0.93 -5.77 6.77
N THR A 202 -0.48 -6.15 5.58
CA THR A 202 -0.66 -7.50 5.03
C THR A 202 0.50 -8.42 5.41
N ASN A 203 0.29 -9.73 5.26
CA ASN A 203 1.34 -10.71 5.50
C ASN A 203 2.57 -10.45 4.63
N VAL A 204 3.73 -10.64 5.23
CA VAL A 204 5.03 -10.60 4.58
C VAL A 204 5.53 -12.02 4.46
N VAL A 205 6.02 -12.40 3.27
CA VAL A 205 6.61 -13.71 3.01
C VAL A 205 8.04 -13.49 2.53
N LEU A 206 9.00 -14.02 3.27
CA LEU A 206 10.41 -14.03 2.91
C LEU A 206 10.79 -15.43 2.44
N THR A 207 11.64 -15.51 1.41
CA THR A 207 12.10 -16.78 0.85
C THR A 207 13.39 -17.23 1.52
N ILE A 208 13.42 -18.48 1.98
CA ILE A 208 14.67 -19.18 2.33
C ILE A 208 15.10 -19.94 1.08
N ALA A 209 16.25 -19.60 0.51
CA ALA A 209 16.73 -20.29 -0.68
C ALA A 209 16.95 -21.79 -0.40
N LYS A 210 16.55 -22.64 -1.33
CA LYS A 210 16.83 -24.09 -1.29
C LYS A 210 18.30 -24.39 -1.00
N VAL A 211 18.51 -25.42 -0.19
CA VAL A 211 19.86 -25.89 0.14
C VAL A 211 20.33 -26.76 -1.00
N THR A 212 21.15 -26.23 -1.92
CA THR A 212 21.70 -27.10 -2.96
C THR A 212 22.75 -28.00 -2.30
N PRO A 213 22.56 -29.33 -2.25
CA PRO A 213 23.59 -30.21 -1.71
C PRO A 213 24.89 -30.01 -2.51
N PRO A 214 26.06 -30.17 -1.87
CA PRO A 214 27.32 -30.09 -2.59
C PRO A 214 27.27 -31.09 -3.74
N GLU A 215 27.70 -30.66 -4.93
CA GLU A 215 27.77 -31.52 -6.09
C GLU A 215 28.60 -32.76 -5.74
N ASP A 216 28.03 -33.95 -5.93
CA ASP A 216 28.76 -35.20 -5.70
C ASP A 216 29.73 -35.43 -6.86
N THR A 217 30.95 -34.93 -6.69
CA THR A 217 32.05 -34.93 -7.67
C THR A 217 32.69 -36.30 -7.88
N ARG A 218 32.27 -37.33 -7.13
CA ARG A 218 32.77 -38.70 -7.31
C ARG A 218 32.45 -39.23 -8.71
N LYS A 219 33.38 -40.01 -9.24
CA LYS A 219 33.25 -40.66 -10.54
C LYS A 219 32.20 -41.77 -10.47
N ASP A 220 31.27 -41.77 -11.41
CA ASP A 220 30.19 -42.76 -11.44
C ASP A 220 30.60 -43.96 -12.29
N ILE A 221 30.61 -45.16 -11.69
CA ILE A 221 30.92 -46.41 -12.41
C ILE A 221 29.68 -47.03 -13.07
N THR A 222 28.49 -46.52 -12.82
CA THR A 222 27.23 -47.12 -13.28
C THR A 222 27.21 -47.27 -14.78
N GLY A 223 26.94 -48.49 -15.26
CA GLY A 223 26.76 -48.77 -16.68
C GLY A 223 28.05 -48.83 -17.50
N LEU A 224 29.23 -48.81 -16.86
CA LEU A 224 30.48 -49.03 -17.58
C LEU A 224 30.49 -50.40 -18.26
N THR A 225 31.05 -50.45 -19.46
CA THR A 225 31.22 -51.67 -20.25
C THR A 225 32.71 -51.94 -20.50
N ALA A 226 33.04 -53.16 -20.93
CA ALA A 226 34.41 -53.51 -21.30
C ALA A 226 34.95 -52.59 -22.41
N GLU A 227 34.10 -52.23 -23.38
CA GLU A 227 34.44 -51.29 -24.45
C GLU A 227 34.70 -49.88 -23.92
N ALA A 228 33.86 -49.36 -23.01
CA ALA A 228 34.06 -48.05 -22.40
C ALA A 228 35.37 -47.99 -21.60
N LEU A 229 35.73 -49.08 -20.94
CA LEU A 229 36.99 -49.26 -20.22
C LEU A 229 38.17 -49.56 -21.12
N LYS A 230 37.95 -49.81 -22.43
CA LYS A 230 38.98 -50.27 -23.38
C LYS A 230 39.75 -51.49 -22.83
N LEU A 231 39.03 -52.37 -22.15
CA LEU A 231 39.58 -53.54 -21.47
C LEU A 231 39.22 -54.79 -22.28
N GLU A 232 40.24 -55.54 -22.68
CA GLU A 232 40.05 -56.87 -23.25
C GLU A 232 39.82 -57.87 -22.09
N VAL A 233 38.61 -58.42 -22.03
CA VAL A 233 38.16 -59.28 -20.93
C VAL A 233 38.38 -60.75 -21.29
N SER A 234 39.17 -61.45 -20.47
CA SER A 234 39.53 -62.86 -20.65
C SER A 234 39.79 -63.54 -19.30
N ASN A 235 40.06 -64.85 -19.31
CA ASN A 235 40.48 -65.60 -18.12
C ASN A 235 41.84 -65.15 -17.55
N GLU A 236 42.63 -64.41 -18.34
CA GLU A 236 43.92 -63.86 -17.90
C GLU A 236 43.78 -62.44 -17.30
N THR A 237 42.60 -61.83 -17.38
CA THR A 237 42.36 -60.48 -16.83
C THR A 237 42.50 -60.51 -15.30
N THR A 238 43.37 -59.66 -14.75
CA THR A 238 43.56 -59.53 -13.31
C THR A 238 42.79 -58.34 -12.73
N LYS A 239 42.66 -58.29 -11.40
CA LYS A 239 42.04 -57.15 -10.69
C LYS A 239 42.80 -55.85 -10.98
N GLU A 240 44.12 -55.92 -11.10
CA GLU A 240 44.99 -54.79 -11.43
C GLU A 240 44.75 -54.27 -12.85
N ASN A 241 44.47 -55.16 -13.83
CA ASN A 241 44.10 -54.72 -15.18
C ASN A 241 42.79 -53.92 -15.17
N VAL A 242 41.77 -54.41 -14.45
CA VAL A 242 40.48 -53.72 -14.33
C VAL A 242 40.63 -52.40 -13.59
N LEU A 243 41.41 -52.37 -12.50
CA LEU A 243 41.68 -51.14 -11.75
C LEU A 243 42.43 -50.11 -12.59
N ALA A 244 43.43 -50.54 -13.37
CA ALA A 244 44.16 -49.67 -14.29
C ALA A 244 43.25 -49.09 -15.38
N ALA A 245 42.34 -49.91 -15.93
CA ALA A 245 41.35 -49.47 -16.90
C ALA A 245 40.38 -48.44 -16.31
N LEU A 246 39.89 -48.64 -15.08
CA LEU A 246 39.07 -47.66 -14.36
C LEU A 246 39.80 -46.32 -14.15
N ASN A 247 41.04 -46.37 -13.66
CA ASN A 247 41.85 -45.17 -13.45
C ASN A 247 42.12 -44.42 -14.75
N THR A 248 42.36 -45.15 -15.84
CA THR A 248 42.54 -44.56 -17.18
C THR A 248 41.26 -43.94 -17.70
N HIS A 249 40.11 -44.63 -17.56
CA HIS A 249 38.82 -44.14 -18.02
C HIS A 249 38.40 -42.85 -17.33
N PHE A 250 38.67 -42.73 -16.03
CA PHE A 250 38.36 -41.54 -15.24
C PHE A 250 39.47 -40.48 -15.19
N GLU A 251 40.58 -40.71 -15.90
CA GLU A 251 41.75 -39.81 -15.97
C GLU A 251 42.32 -39.49 -14.56
N LEU A 252 42.48 -40.53 -13.74
CA LEU A 252 42.95 -40.40 -12.36
C LEU A 252 44.46 -40.60 -12.25
N GLU A 253 45.14 -39.67 -11.58
CA GLU A 253 46.59 -39.69 -11.37
C GLU A 253 46.96 -39.36 -9.91
N GLY A 254 48.19 -39.71 -9.50
CA GLY A 254 48.72 -39.37 -8.17
C GLY A 254 47.92 -39.96 -7.00
N ASP A 255 47.44 -39.10 -6.10
CA ASP A 255 46.63 -39.46 -4.93
C ASP A 255 45.15 -39.70 -5.28
N ALA A 256 44.70 -39.30 -6.47
CA ALA A 256 43.33 -39.50 -6.95
C ALA A 256 43.07 -40.92 -7.48
N ILE A 257 44.11 -41.72 -7.71
CA ILE A 257 44.01 -43.09 -8.23
C ILE A 257 43.15 -43.95 -7.28
N LEU A 258 42.27 -44.78 -7.85
CA LEU A 258 41.43 -45.72 -7.12
C LEU A 258 42.27 -46.82 -6.46
N VAL A 259 41.88 -47.19 -5.25
CA VAL A 259 42.53 -48.23 -4.45
C VAL A 259 41.55 -49.39 -4.19
N LEU A 260 42.01 -50.62 -4.42
CA LEU A 260 41.21 -51.83 -4.12
C LEU A 260 40.85 -51.89 -2.64
N SER A 261 39.62 -52.32 -2.34
CA SER A 261 39.03 -52.43 -1.00
C SER A 261 38.82 -51.10 -0.26
N THR A 262 39.27 -49.98 -0.81
CA THR A 262 38.96 -48.62 -0.30
C THR A 262 37.94 -47.92 -1.17
N ASP A 263 38.11 -47.99 -2.49
CA ASP A 263 37.26 -47.31 -3.47
C ASP A 263 36.37 -48.30 -4.23
N VAL A 264 36.97 -49.40 -4.68
CA VAL A 264 36.27 -50.46 -5.41
C VAL A 264 36.69 -51.84 -4.94
N THR A 265 35.80 -52.81 -5.07
CA THR A 265 36.11 -54.24 -5.00
C THR A 265 35.95 -54.85 -6.38
N ILE A 266 36.81 -55.81 -6.69
CA ILE A 266 36.80 -56.52 -7.97
C ILE A 266 36.83 -58.00 -7.68
N GLU A 267 35.83 -58.71 -8.18
CA GLU A 267 35.68 -60.15 -8.09
C GLU A 267 35.69 -60.74 -9.49
N ILE A 268 36.45 -61.81 -9.70
CA ILE A 268 36.62 -62.46 -10.99
C ILE A 268 36.25 -63.92 -10.81
N VAL A 269 35.26 -64.35 -11.58
CA VAL A 269 34.87 -65.74 -11.75
C VAL A 269 35.30 -66.14 -13.16
N PRO A 270 36.27 -67.05 -13.33
CA PRO A 270 36.77 -67.42 -14.65
C PRO A 270 35.68 -68.12 -15.47
N ALA A 271 35.78 -67.99 -16.79
CA ALA A 271 34.95 -68.73 -17.73
C ALA A 271 35.43 -70.18 -17.84
N GLU A 272 34.48 -71.10 -17.97
CA GLU A 272 34.71 -72.51 -18.23
C GLU A 272 34.40 -72.85 -19.70
N GLU A 273 34.61 -74.10 -20.11
CA GLU A 273 34.33 -74.52 -21.50
C GLU A 273 32.87 -74.26 -21.92
N THR A 274 31.94 -74.36 -20.98
CA THR A 274 30.48 -74.31 -21.25
C THR A 274 29.77 -73.13 -20.60
N THR A 275 30.45 -72.37 -19.75
CA THR A 275 29.85 -71.30 -18.94
C THR A 275 30.71 -70.05 -19.03
N ASP A 276 30.07 -68.91 -19.32
CA ASP A 276 30.74 -67.61 -19.29
C ASP A 276 31.20 -67.27 -17.87
N GLY A 277 32.36 -66.63 -17.78
CA GLY A 277 32.86 -66.05 -16.55
C GLY A 277 32.37 -64.62 -16.37
N THR A 278 32.67 -64.03 -15.21
CA THR A 278 32.27 -62.66 -14.88
C THR A 278 33.37 -61.91 -14.15
N ILE A 279 33.49 -60.62 -14.43
CA ILE A 279 34.20 -59.65 -13.59
C ILE A 279 33.15 -58.72 -12.99
N THR A 280 33.01 -58.73 -11.67
CA THR A 280 32.14 -57.82 -10.93
C THR A 280 32.96 -56.71 -10.30
N ILE A 281 32.61 -55.46 -10.57
CA ILE A 281 33.20 -54.25 -9.97
C ILE A 281 32.11 -53.62 -9.10
N ALA A 282 32.39 -53.44 -7.81
CA ALA A 282 31.47 -52.80 -6.87
C ALA A 282 32.15 -51.63 -6.16
N VAL A 283 31.41 -50.55 -5.91
CA VAL A 283 31.88 -49.43 -5.10
C VAL A 283 31.92 -49.83 -3.63
N VAL A 284 33.02 -49.51 -2.96
CA VAL A 284 33.13 -49.68 -1.50
C VAL A 284 32.30 -48.60 -0.81
N GLU A 285 31.48 -49.02 0.15
CA GLU A 285 30.69 -48.09 0.96
C GLU A 285 31.61 -47.05 1.64
N GLY A 286 31.28 -45.77 1.48
CA GLY A 286 32.09 -44.67 2.01
C GLY A 286 33.25 -44.23 1.11
N SER A 287 33.42 -44.79 -0.09
CA SER A 287 34.41 -44.25 -1.05
C SER A 287 34.16 -42.76 -1.31
N THR A 288 35.23 -41.98 -1.20
CA THR A 288 35.23 -40.54 -1.48
C THR A 288 35.58 -40.22 -2.93
N LYS A 289 35.86 -41.23 -3.76
CA LYS A 289 36.32 -41.07 -5.15
C LYS A 289 35.33 -41.58 -6.19
N VAL A 290 34.59 -42.64 -5.88
CA VAL A 290 33.64 -43.26 -6.81
C VAL A 290 32.26 -43.48 -6.18
N LYS A 291 31.26 -43.58 -7.04
CA LYS A 291 29.86 -43.89 -6.73
C LYS A 291 29.26 -44.76 -7.82
N GLY A 292 28.03 -45.22 -7.62
CA GLY A 292 27.26 -45.94 -8.62
C GLY A 292 26.90 -47.37 -8.22
N THR A 293 26.25 -48.08 -9.14
CA THR A 293 25.88 -49.48 -8.96
C THR A 293 26.95 -50.43 -9.47
N ASN A 294 26.87 -51.70 -9.07
CA ASN A 294 27.80 -52.72 -9.54
C ASN A 294 27.81 -52.84 -11.07
N VAL A 295 29.01 -53.00 -11.61
CA VAL A 295 29.27 -53.29 -13.02
C VAL A 295 29.64 -54.74 -13.15
N VAL A 296 29.04 -55.43 -14.12
CA VAL A 296 29.35 -56.83 -14.43
C VAL A 296 29.80 -56.92 -15.89
N LEU A 297 31.03 -57.40 -16.10
CA LEU A 297 31.60 -57.67 -17.41
C LEU A 297 31.63 -59.18 -17.64
N THR A 298 31.33 -59.62 -18.86
CA THR A 298 31.30 -61.04 -19.22
C THR A 298 32.66 -61.47 -19.78
N ILE A 299 33.18 -62.58 -19.27
CA ILE A 299 34.29 -63.32 -19.88
C ILE A 299 33.66 -64.44 -20.71
N ALA A 300 33.88 -64.44 -22.02
CA ALA A 300 33.29 -65.47 -22.88
C ALA A 300 33.84 -66.87 -22.53
N LYS A 301 32.97 -67.89 -22.57
CA LYS A 301 33.32 -69.32 -22.48
C LYS A 301 34.45 -69.69 -23.44
N THR A 302 35.28 -70.65 -23.04
CA THR A 302 36.50 -71.04 -23.79
C THR A 302 36.28 -72.17 -24.78
N GLY A 303 35.15 -72.87 -24.68
CA GLY A 303 34.74 -73.90 -25.64
C GLY A 303 34.21 -73.29 -26.93
N THR A 304 34.60 -73.87 -28.07
CA THR A 304 33.95 -73.59 -29.36
C THR A 304 32.60 -74.31 -29.38
N GLU A 305 31.53 -73.59 -29.71
CA GLU A 305 30.23 -74.20 -30.07
C GLU A 305 30.36 -75.09 -31.31
#